data_AF-A0A7W1E8S3-F1
#
_entry.id   AF-A0A7W1E8S3-F1
#
_cell.length_a   1.000
_cell.length_b   1.000
_cell.length_c   1.000
_cell.angle_alpha   90.00
_cell.angle_beta   90.00
_cell.angle_gamma   90.00
#
_symmetry.space_group_name_H-M   'P 1'
#
loop_
_entity.id
_entity.type
_entity.pdbx_description
1 polymer ?
#
loop_
_entity_poly.entity_id
_entity_poly.type
_entity_poly.pdbx_seq_one_letter_code
_entity_poly.pdbx_strand_id
1 'polypeptide(L)' 'DVFCPTGAVWWAKSEVLRKERNFHTDDKRGWEMPWYRAVDIDSEEDWRMAEALLKMAARKGVEG' A
#
# COMPACT_ATOMS: atom_id res chain seq x y z
N ASP A 1 0.43 -5.14 17.94
CA ASP A 1 0.50 -4.22 16.79
C ASP A 1 -0.87 -4.01 16.17
N VAL A 2 -1.11 -2.84 15.59
CA VAL A 2 -2.35 -2.50 14.87
C VAL A 2 -2.00 -2.39 13.38
N PHE A 3 -2.68 -3.18 12.55
CA PHE A 3 -2.49 -3.16 11.10
C PHE A 3 -3.67 -2.48 10.43
N CYS A 4 -3.39 -1.68 9.39
CA CYS A 4 -4.38 -1.07 8.54
C CYS A 4 -4.17 -1.56 7.09
N PRO A 5 -5.17 -2.18 6.45
CA PRO A 5 -5.12 -2.46 5.02
C PRO A 5 -4.98 -1.14 4.23
N THR A 6 -4.11 -1.12 3.22
CA THR A 6 -3.91 0.08 2.39
C THR A 6 -4.48 -0.13 0.98
N GLY A 7 -4.58 0.96 0.20
CA GLY A 7 -5.00 0.90 -1.20
C GLY A 7 -3.95 0.30 -2.15
N ALA A 8 -2.73 0.02 -1.67
CA ALA A 8 -1.57 -0.24 -2.52
C ALA A 8 -1.72 -1.46 -3.45
N VAL A 9 -2.10 -2.63 -2.92
CA VAL A 9 -2.28 -3.86 -3.71
C VAL A 9 -3.37 -4.74 -3.11
N TRP A 10 -4.32 -5.12 -3.95
CA TRP A 10 -5.30 -6.18 -3.68
C TRP A 10 -5.23 -7.25 -4.77
N TRP A 11 -4.91 -8.48 -4.40
CA TRP A 11 -4.82 -9.61 -5.32
C TRP A 11 -5.84 -10.68 -4.91
N ALA A 12 -6.63 -11.15 -5.88
CA ALA A 12 -7.45 -12.34 -5.72
C ALA A 12 -7.49 -13.17 -7.01
N LYS A 13 -7.81 -14.46 -6.90
CA LYS A 13 -8.19 -15.26 -8.09
C LYS A 13 -9.45 -14.65 -8.71
N SER A 14 -9.50 -14.55 -10.04
CA SER A 14 -10.60 -13.88 -10.74
C SER A 14 -11.96 -14.54 -10.50
N GLU A 15 -12.01 -15.87 -10.36
CA GLU A 15 -13.23 -16.62 -10.01
C GLU A 15 -13.76 -16.29 -8.63
N VAL A 16 -12.87 -16.13 -7.65
CA VAL A 16 -13.23 -15.74 -6.27
C VAL A 16 -13.80 -14.33 -6.28
N LEU A 17 -13.14 -13.38 -6.95
CA LEU A 17 -13.62 -12.00 -7.01
C LEU A 17 -14.99 -11.89 -7.71
N ARG A 18 -15.23 -12.66 -8.78
CA ARG A 18 -16.54 -12.69 -9.45
C ARG A 18 -17.65 -13.24 -8.57
N LYS A 19 -17.36 -14.28 -7.77
CA LYS A 19 -18.32 -14.90 -6.86
C LYS A 19 -18.62 -14.01 -5.65
N GLU A 20 -17.58 -13.54 -4.97
CA GLU A 20 -17.70 -12.81 -3.70
C GLU A 20 -17.98 -11.31 -3.90
N ARG A 21 -17.70 -10.77 -5.09
CA ARG A 21 -17.90 -9.36 -5.47
C ARG A 21 -17.21 -8.36 -4.53
N ASN A 22 -16.12 -8.81 -3.91
CA ASN A 22 -15.41 -8.10 -2.86
C ASN A 22 -13.99 -8.67 -2.73
N PHE A 23 -13.03 -7.83 -2.33
CA PHE A 23 -11.66 -8.22 -2.01
C PHE A 23 -11.47 -8.64 -0.53
N HIS A 24 -12.41 -8.32 0.36
CA HIS A 24 -12.37 -8.77 1.75
C HIS A 24 -12.94 -10.19 1.92
N THR A 25 -12.29 -11.18 1.31
CA THR A 25 -12.68 -12.58 1.44
C THR A 25 -12.26 -13.18 2.79
N ASP A 26 -12.85 -14.33 3.14
CA ASP A 26 -12.61 -14.99 4.44
C ASP A 26 -11.16 -15.50 4.61
N ASP A 27 -10.54 -16.02 3.54
CA ASP A 27 -9.16 -16.53 3.55
C ASP A 27 -8.12 -15.50 3.05
N LYS A 28 -8.41 -14.20 3.22
CA LYS A 28 -7.44 -13.16 2.86
C LYS A 28 -6.24 -13.17 3.81
N ARG A 29 -5.06 -12.86 3.27
CA ARG A 29 -3.83 -12.65 4.07
C ARG A 29 -3.24 -11.28 3.78
N GLY A 30 -2.66 -10.69 4.81
CA GLY A 30 -1.94 -9.41 4.70
C GLY A 30 -0.47 -9.62 4.30
N TRP A 31 0.08 -8.62 3.62
CA TRP A 31 1.52 -8.48 3.41
C TRP A 31 1.95 -7.15 4.01
N GLU A 32 2.82 -7.19 5.01
CA GLU A 32 3.26 -5.98 5.71
C GLU A 32 4.14 -5.12 4.81
N MET A 33 3.90 -3.81 4.86
CA MET A 33 4.74 -2.80 4.24
C MET A 33 5.01 -1.67 5.22
N PRO A 34 6.19 -1.04 5.16
CA PRO A 34 6.44 0.17 5.92
C PRO A 34 5.43 1.25 5.56
N TRP A 35 4.90 1.96 6.55
CA TRP A 35 3.85 2.98 6.37
C TRP A 35 4.21 4.04 5.32
N TYR A 36 5.48 4.41 5.20
CA TYR A 36 5.95 5.42 4.24
C TYR A 36 5.91 4.93 2.78
N ARG A 37 5.65 3.64 2.55
CA ARG A 37 5.35 3.08 1.21
C ARG A 37 3.86 2.86 0.99
N ALA A 38 3.04 3.22 1.97
CA ALA A 38 1.61 2.94 2.03
C ALA A 38 0.76 4.22 2.02
N VAL A 39 1.36 5.35 1.64
CA VAL A 39 0.69 6.65 1.50
C VAL A 39 -0.21 6.63 0.27
N ASP A 40 -1.51 6.85 0.49
CA ASP A 40 -2.47 7.15 -0.57
C ASP A 40 -2.37 8.64 -0.97
N ILE A 41 -2.51 8.95 -2.26
CA ILE A 41 -2.37 10.31 -2.79
C ILE A 41 -3.75 10.81 -3.21
N ASP A 42 -4.45 11.46 -2.28
CA ASP A 42 -5.79 12.01 -2.49
C ASP A 42 -5.80 13.55 -2.50
N SER A 43 -4.75 14.19 -1.97
CA SER A 43 -4.60 15.64 -1.87
C SER A 43 -3.23 16.15 -2.35
N GLU A 44 -3.10 17.47 -2.50
CA GLU A 44 -1.82 18.11 -2.82
C GLU A 44 -0.81 17.94 -1.68
N GLU A 45 -1.29 17.93 -0.43
CA GLU A 45 -0.48 17.64 0.75
C GLU A 45 0.11 16.22 0.69
N ASP A 46 -0.68 15.23 0.28
CA ASP A 46 -0.20 13.83 0.13
C ASP A 46 0.85 13.73 -0.97
N TRP A 47 0.67 14.46 -2.07
CA TRP A 47 1.67 14.54 -3.14
C TRP A 47 3.00 15.08 -2.62
N ARG A 48 2.98 16.21 -1.90
CA ARG A 48 4.19 16.81 -1.32
C ARG A 48 4.87 15.86 -0.33
N MET A 49 4.08 15.11 0.45
CA MET A 49 4.59 14.07 1.35
C MET A 49 5.26 12.92 0.58
N ALA A 50 4.61 12.37 -0.45
CA ALA A 50 5.17 11.30 -1.29
C ALA A 50 6.49 11.72 -1.95
N GLU A 51 6.57 12.94 -2.49
CA GLU A 51 7.80 13.50 -3.04
C GLU A 51 8.94 13.59 -2.01
N ALA A 52 8.63 14.05 -0.79
CA ALA A 52 9.62 14.15 0.28
C ALA A 52 10.15 12.77 0.67
N LEU A 53 9.26 11.78 0.82
CA LEU A 53 9.62 10.39 1.13
C LEU A 53 10.50 9.78 0.04
N LEU A 54 10.20 10.03 -1.24
CA LEU A 54 11.02 9.58 -2.36
C LEU A 54 12.42 10.20 -2.33
N LYS A 55 12.52 11.52 -2.11
CA LYS A 55 13.82 12.22 -1.98
C LYS A 55 14.63 11.69 -0.80
N MET A 56 13.98 11.37 0.32
CA MET A 56 14.64 10.75 1.47
C MET A 56 15.12 9.33 1.17
N ALA A 57 14.33 8.52 0.47
CA ALA A 57 14.72 7.16 0.07
C ALA A 57 15.92 7.18 -0.90
N ALA A 58 15.92 8.09 -1.88
CA ALA A 58 17.04 8.24 -2.82
C ALA A 58 18.35 8.65 -2.14
N ARG A 59 18.27 9.51 -1.10
CA ARG A 59 19.45 9.88 -0.29
C ARG A 59 19.99 8.70 0.53
N LYS A 60 19.13 7.78 0.96
CA LYS A 60 19.54 6.55 1.65
C LYS A 60 20.15 5.51 0.69
N GLY A 61 19.79 5.53 -0.59
CA GLY A 61 20.40 4.70 -1.64
C GLY A 61 21.86 5.07 -2.03
N VAL A 62 22.48 6.02 -1.32
CA VAL A 62 23.95 6.24 -1.36
C VAL A 62 24.66 5.31 -0.36
N GLU A 63 23.91 4.56 0.45
CA GLU A 63 24.41 3.52 1.36
C GLU A 63 23.55 2.25 1.22
N GLY A 64 23.79 1.43 0.18
CA GLY A 64 23.27 0.05 0.09
C GLY A 64 22.51 -0.29 -1.19
#